data_AF-A0A519UXS1-F1
#
_entry.id   AF-A0A519UXS1-F1
#
_cell.length_a   1.000
_cell.length_b   1.000
_cell.length_c   1.000
_cell.angle_alpha   90.00
_cell.angle_beta   90.00
_cell.angle_gamma   90.00
#
_symmetry.space_group_name_H-M   'P 1'
#
loop_
_entity.id
_entity.type
_entity.pdbx_description
1 polymer ?
#
loop_
_entity_poly.entity_id
_entity_poly.type
_entity_poly.pdbx_seq_one_letter_code
_entity_poly.pdbx_strand_id
1 'polypeptide(L)'
;KVNSGVIRLSRNKMETLPCDEKLFWRTVKGGFNQRRKTLRNSLSGTIPKDKMDDHPFFDKRAEQLTVEDFITLTQHLTHLTQA
;
A
#
# COMPACT_ATOMS: atom_id res chain seq x y z
N LYS A 1 -12.72 -11.53 28.17
CA LYS A 1 -12.71 -12.94 27.71
C LYS A 1 -12.59 -12.92 26.20
N VAL A 2 -11.62 -13.62 25.62
CA VAL A 2 -11.38 -13.63 24.16
C VAL A 2 -11.84 -14.96 23.57
N ASN A 3 -12.23 -14.95 22.30
CA ASN A 3 -12.65 -16.14 21.55
C ASN A 3 -11.49 -16.66 20.70
N SER A 4 -11.36 -17.98 20.60
CA SER A 4 -10.38 -18.64 19.73
C SER A 4 -10.95 -18.82 18.32
N GLY A 5 -10.07 -18.86 17.31
CA GLY A 5 -10.41 -19.16 15.92
C GLY A 5 -9.31 -19.98 15.25
N VAL A 6 -9.66 -20.79 14.26
CA VAL A 6 -8.72 -21.58 13.45
C VAL A 6 -8.62 -20.96 12.06
N ILE A 7 -7.40 -20.73 11.57
CA ILE A 7 -7.13 -20.18 10.24
C ILE A 7 -6.26 -21.17 9.46
N ARG A 8 -6.62 -21.44 8.21
CA ARG A 8 -5.80 -22.19 7.25
C ARG A 8 -5.33 -21.25 6.15
N LEU A 9 -4.02 -21.21 5.92
CA LEU A 9 -3.41 -20.44 4.84
C LEU A 9 -2.86 -21.41 3.80
N SER A 10 -3.08 -21.14 2.52
CA SER A 10 -2.49 -21.87 1.40
C SER A 10 -1.76 -20.87 0.51
N ARG A 11 -0.55 -21.22 0.05
CA ARG A 11 0.19 -20.38 -0.88
C ARG A 11 -0.62 -20.20 -2.16
N ASN A 12 -0.75 -18.96 -2.61
CA ASN A 12 -1.38 -18.65 -3.89
C ASN A 12 -0.42 -18.96 -5.06
N LYS A 13 -0.87 -18.72 -6.30
CA LYS A 13 -0.08 -18.97 -7.51
C LYS A 13 0.98 -17.89 -7.82
N MET A 14 0.99 -16.81 -7.06
CA MET A 14 1.85 -15.66 -7.33
C MET A 14 3.20 -15.89 -6.65
N GLU A 15 4.25 -16.16 -7.44
CA GLU A 15 5.59 -16.41 -6.90
C GLU A 15 6.37 -15.13 -6.63
N THR A 16 6.14 -14.10 -7.44
CA THR A 16 6.79 -12.79 -7.37
C THR A 16 5.76 -11.68 -7.55
N LEU A 17 5.90 -10.58 -6.81
CA LEU A 17 5.04 -9.41 -7.00
C LEU A 17 5.49 -8.65 -8.26
N PRO A 18 4.55 -8.15 -9.09
CA PRO A 18 4.90 -7.37 -10.29
C PRO A 18 5.25 -5.92 -9.94
N CYS A 19 5.98 -5.67 -8.86
CA CYS A 19 6.42 -4.35 -8.40
C CYS A 19 7.67 -4.48 -7.50
N ASP A 20 8.31 -3.37 -7.15
CA ASP A 20 9.39 -3.38 -6.16
C ASP A 20 8.83 -3.80 -4.79
N GLU A 21 9.16 -5.00 -4.33
CA GLU A 21 8.71 -5.57 -3.06
C GLU A 21 9.11 -4.72 -1.84
N LYS A 22 10.28 -4.06 -1.90
CA LYS A 22 10.74 -3.19 -0.79
C LYS A 22 9.88 -1.93 -0.73
N LEU A 23 9.56 -1.34 -1.88
CA LEU A 23 8.67 -0.19 -1.95
C LEU A 23 7.25 -0.59 -1.55
N PHE A 24 6.75 -1.72 -2.04
CA PHE A 24 5.43 -2.27 -1.69
C PHE A 24 5.28 -2.41 -0.17
N TRP A 25 6.26 -3.03 0.49
CA TRP A 25 6.25 -3.19 1.94
C TRP A 25 6.22 -1.85 2.66
N ARG A 26 7.01 -0.86 2.21
CA ARG A 26 7.01 0.49 2.78
C ARG A 26 5.68 1.20 2.57
N THR A 27 5.07 1.08 1.40
CA THR A 27 3.77 1.67 1.05
C THR A 27 2.67 1.09 1.92
N VAL A 28 2.57 -0.24 2.02
CA VAL A 28 1.58 -0.91 2.89
C VAL A 28 1.80 -0.51 4.34
N LYS A 29 3.04 -0.56 4.83
CA LYS A 29 3.38 -0.18 6.20
C LYS A 29 3.04 1.28 6.50
N GLY A 30 3.41 2.21 5.63
CA GLY A 30 3.09 3.64 5.77
C GLY A 30 1.59 3.88 5.80
N GLY A 31 0.86 3.24 4.89
CA GLY A 31 -0.61 3.28 4.81
C GLY A 31 -1.28 2.86 6.11
N PHE A 32 -0.93 1.69 6.65
CA PHE A 32 -1.56 1.15 7.86
C PHE A 32 -1.04 1.73 9.18
N ASN A 33 0.20 2.24 9.22
CA ASN A 33 0.71 2.93 10.41
C ASN A 33 -0.14 4.17 10.73
N GLN A 34 -0.62 4.85 9.69
CA GLN A 34 -1.59 5.94 9.79
C GLN A 34 -2.96 5.49 9.28
N ARG A 35 -3.47 4.32 9.73
CA ARG A 35 -4.71 3.71 9.21
C ARG A 35 -5.92 4.63 9.14
N ARG A 36 -5.97 5.68 9.98
CA ARG A 36 -7.08 6.63 10.03
C ARG A 36 -6.97 7.82 9.07
N LYS A 37 -5.85 7.96 8.36
CA LYS A 37 -5.57 9.06 7.44
C LYS A 37 -5.64 8.58 6.00
N THR A 38 -5.86 9.52 5.09
CA THR A 38 -5.79 9.28 3.64
C THR A 38 -4.37 8.92 3.24
N LEU A 39 -4.21 8.13 2.17
CA LEU A 39 -2.91 7.66 1.71
C LEU A 39 -1.96 8.82 1.35
N ARG A 40 -2.47 9.97 0.90
CA ARG A 40 -1.69 11.21 0.72
C ARG A 40 -0.93 11.63 1.98
N ASN A 41 -1.54 11.46 3.15
CA ASN A 41 -0.92 11.80 4.43
C ASN A 41 -0.14 10.62 5.01
N SER A 42 -0.64 9.41 4.83
CA SER A 42 0.01 8.20 5.34
C SER A 42 1.35 7.92 4.66
N LEU A 43 1.47 8.26 3.37
CA LEU A 43 2.65 8.03 2.54
C LEU A 43 3.60 9.22 2.45
N SER A 44 3.31 10.34 3.12
CA SER A 44 4.15 11.55 3.04
C SER A 44 5.57 11.36 3.58
N GLY A 45 5.81 10.30 4.38
CA GLY A 45 7.14 9.91 4.84
C GLY A 45 7.89 8.98 3.88
N THR A 46 7.20 8.43 2.87
CA THR A 46 7.81 7.59 1.82
C THR A 46 8.05 8.42 0.55
N ILE A 47 7.10 9.28 0.19
CA ILE A 47 7.18 10.18 -0.96
C ILE A 47 6.76 11.59 -0.51
N PRO A 48 7.48 12.65 -0.93
CA PRO A 48 7.07 14.03 -0.68
C PRO A 48 5.69 14.31 -1.30
N LYS A 49 4.85 15.10 -0.62
CA LYS A 49 3.49 15.42 -1.10
C LYS A 49 3.49 16.17 -2.43
N ASP A 50 4.54 16.93 -2.65
CA ASP A 50 4.88 17.71 -3.83
C ASP A 50 5.18 16.83 -5.07
N LYS A 51 5.53 15.55 -4.87
CA LYS A 51 5.63 14.56 -5.94
C LYS A 51 4.37 13.71 -6.11
N MET A 52 3.36 13.86 -5.24
CA MET A 52 2.11 13.11 -5.35
C MET A 52 1.16 13.83 -6.30
N ASP A 53 0.78 13.16 -7.36
CA ASP A 53 -0.25 13.62 -8.29
C ASP A 53 -1.67 13.42 -7.73
N ASP A 54 -2.68 13.64 -8.58
CA ASP A 54 -4.10 13.53 -8.24
C ASP A 54 -4.63 12.08 -8.40
N HIS A 55 -3.76 11.07 -8.29
CA HIS A 55 -4.20 9.69 -8.40
C HIS A 55 -5.27 9.36 -7.33
N PRO A 56 -6.41 8.73 -7.70
CA PRO A 56 -7.57 8.56 -6.82
C PRO A 56 -7.30 7.73 -5.56
N PHE A 57 -6.21 6.96 -5.55
CA PHE A 57 -5.79 6.20 -4.37
C PHE A 57 -5.28 7.10 -3.24
N PHE A 58 -4.75 8.29 -3.52
CA PHE A 58 -4.24 9.18 -2.48
C PHE A 58 -5.34 9.72 -1.56
N ASP A 59 -6.58 9.78 -2.04
CA ASP A 59 -7.75 10.22 -1.27
C ASP A 59 -8.43 9.07 -0.50
N LYS A 60 -8.03 7.82 -0.76
CA LYS A 60 -8.51 6.65 -0.04
C LYS A 60 -7.68 6.39 1.21
N ARG A 61 -8.24 5.62 2.15
CA ARG A 61 -7.53 5.05 3.31
C ARG A 61 -6.96 3.69 2.96
N ALA A 62 -5.92 3.27 3.69
CA ALA A 62 -5.26 1.98 3.47
C ALA A 62 -6.20 0.76 3.54
N GLU A 63 -7.20 0.77 4.43
CA GLU A 63 -8.17 -0.33 4.57
C GLU A 63 -9.19 -0.42 3.43
N GLN A 64 -9.26 0.59 2.56
CA GLN A 64 -10.15 0.63 1.39
C GLN A 64 -9.47 0.09 0.13
N LEU A 65 -8.18 -0.25 0.20
CA LEU A 65 -7.42 -0.81 -0.91
C LEU A 65 -7.32 -2.33 -0.77
N THR A 66 -7.47 -3.00 -1.90
CA THR A 66 -7.15 -4.42 -2.04
C THR A 66 -5.64 -4.61 -2.21
N VAL A 67 -5.17 -5.87 -2.16
CA VAL A 67 -3.76 -6.20 -2.43
C VAL A 67 -3.36 -5.75 -3.85
N GLU A 68 -4.24 -5.93 -4.84
CA GLU A 68 -4.02 -5.49 -6.22
C GLU A 68 -3.91 -3.97 -6.32
N ASP A 69 -4.77 -3.23 -5.61
CA ASP A 69 -4.67 -1.76 -5.57
C ASP A 69 -3.34 -1.28 -5.00
N PHE A 70 -2.81 -1.97 -3.97
CA PHE A 70 -1.49 -1.66 -3.43
C PHE A 70 -0.36 -1.95 -4.42
N ILE A 71 -0.50 -2.98 -5.25
CA ILE A 71 0.47 -3.30 -6.31
C ILE A 71 0.45 -2.16 -7.34
N THR A 72 -0.72 -1.78 -7.84
CA THR A 72 -0.89 -0.68 -8.79
C THR A 72 -0.39 0.64 -8.21
N LEU A 73 -0.71 0.94 -6.95
CA LEU A 73 -0.19 2.11 -6.26
C LEU A 73 1.34 2.09 -6.22
N THR A 74 1.94 0.95 -5.87
CA THR A 74 3.40 0.83 -5.80
C THR A 74 4.08 1.02 -7.15
N GLN A 75 3.51 0.47 -8.23
CA GLN A 75 3.99 0.71 -9.59
C GLN A 75 3.91 2.20 -9.95
N HIS A 76 2.79 2.86 -9.62
CA HIS A 76 2.62 4.30 -9.82
C HIS A 76 3.65 5.13 -9.05
N LEU A 77 3.86 4.83 -7.77
CA LEU A 77 4.87 5.48 -6.93
C LEU A 77 6.29 5.29 -7.50
N THR A 78 6.58 4.11 -8.07
CA THR A 78 7.87 3.84 -8.72
C THR A 78 8.11 4.84 -9.86
N HIS A 79 7.10 5.05 -10.72
CA HIS A 79 7.18 6.02 -11.81
C HIS A 79 7.37 7.46 -11.31
N LEU A 80 6.66 7.88 -10.25
CA LEU A 80 6.80 9.20 -9.65
C LEU A 80 8.19 9.46 -9.02
N THR A 81 8.88 8.40 -8.58
CA THR A 81 10.23 8.52 -8.01
C THR A 81 11.35 8.50 -9.06
N GLN A 82 11.09 7.95 -10.25
CA GLN A 82 12.04 7.89 -11.36
C GLN A 82 12.03 9.16 -12.23
N ALA A 83 11.02 10.00 -12.08
CA ALA A 83 10.93 11.36 -12.65
C ALA A 83 11.40 12.44 -11.66
#